data_AF-A0A925YLT0-F1
#
_entry.id   AF-A0A925YLT0-F1
#
_cell.length_a   1.000
_cell.length_b   1.000
_cell.length_c   1.000
_cell.angle_alpha   90.00
_cell.angle_beta   90.00
_cell.angle_gamma   90.00
#
_symmetry.space_group_name_H-M   'P 1'
#
loop_
_entity.id
_entity.type
_entity.pdbx_description
1 polymer ?
#
loop_
_entity_poly.entity_id
_entity_poly.type
_entity_poly.pdbx_seq_one_letter_code
_entity_poly.pdbx_strand_id
1 'polypeptide(L)'
;MECRHAQDLLSEYVEGSIDNTRRLIVAAHIANCPACTREAKGLETMLTFLHERVPNREPVLDIWQELAPKVQEVVAEQRLGFFPRL
;
A
#
# COMPACT_ATOMS: atom_id res chain seq x y z
N MET A 1 18.36 -9.35 8.36
CA MET A 1 16.99 -9.60 7.86
C MET A 1 17.08 -10.76 6.89
N GLU A 2 16.16 -11.71 7.01
CA GLU A 2 16.03 -12.86 6.11
C GLU A 2 15.29 -12.47 4.83
N CYS A 3 15.62 -13.12 3.70
CA CYS A 3 15.02 -12.79 2.40
C CYS A 3 13.49 -12.83 2.42
N ARG A 4 12.88 -13.85 3.04
CA ARG A 4 11.42 -13.97 3.12
C ARG A 4 10.78 -12.72 3.73
N HIS A 5 11.36 -12.21 4.81
CA HIS A 5 10.82 -11.04 5.49
C HIS A 5 11.06 -9.75 4.69
N ALA A 6 12.16 -9.67 3.94
CA ALA A 6 12.38 -8.57 3.00
C ALA A 6 11.35 -8.59 1.88
N GLN A 7 11.06 -9.77 1.31
CA GLN A 7 10.10 -10.00 0.23
C GLN A 7 8.69 -9.58 0.61
N ASP A 8 8.24 -9.94 1.82
CA ASP A 8 6.94 -9.52 2.34
C ASP A 8 6.78 -7.99 2.42
N LEU A 9 7.89 -7.25 2.50
CA LEU A 9 7.92 -5.78 2.61
C LEU A 9 8.25 -5.07 1.30
N LEU A 10 8.53 -5.78 0.20
CA LEU A 10 9.01 -5.15 -1.04
C LEU A 10 7.96 -4.24 -1.69
N SER A 11 6.67 -4.61 -1.66
CA SER A 11 5.60 -3.77 -2.21
C SER A 11 5.51 -2.44 -1.45
N GLU A 12 5.44 -2.47 -0.12
CA GLU A 12 5.40 -1.26 0.71
C GLU A 12 6.67 -0.40 0.52
N TYR A 13 7.82 -1.06 0.36
CA TYR A 13 9.10 -0.40 0.13
C TYR A 13 9.12 0.37 -1.20
N VAL A 14 8.69 -0.28 -2.29
CA VAL A 14 8.68 0.28 -3.64
C VAL A 14 7.59 1.35 -3.82
N GLU A 15 6.42 1.15 -3.20
CA GLU A 15 5.32 2.13 -3.20
C GLU A 15 5.58 3.32 -2.25
N GLY A 16 6.54 3.19 -1.34
CA GLY A 16 6.92 4.23 -0.38
C GLY A 16 5.96 4.38 0.81
N SER A 17 5.06 3.41 1.02
CA SER A 17 4.13 3.34 2.16
C SER A 17 4.75 2.73 3.43
N ILE A 18 5.96 2.21 3.34
CA ILE A 18 6.72 1.64 4.47
C ILE A 18 7.23 2.73 5.44
N ASP A 19 7.28 2.42 6.74
CA ASP A 19 7.88 3.33 7.74
C ASP A 19 9.40 3.47 7.59
N ASN A 20 9.95 4.58 8.07
CA ASN A 20 11.37 4.93 7.89
C ASN A 20 12.34 3.90 8.48
N THR A 21 12.01 3.30 9.62
CA THR A 21 12.89 2.33 10.26
C THR A 21 12.96 1.04 9.44
N ARG A 22 11.81 0.51 9.03
CA ARG A 22 11.76 -0.69 8.17
C ARG A 22 12.36 -0.42 6.80
N ARG A 23 12.15 0.77 6.24
CA ARG A 23 12.75 1.19 4.95
C ARG A 23 14.26 1.03 4.94
N LEU A 24 14.95 1.50 5.98
CA LEU A 24 16.40 1.40 6.09
C LEU A 24 16.88 -0.04 6.17
N ILE A 25 16.16 -0.88 6.94
CA ILE A 25 16.50 -2.30 7.10
C ILE A 25 16.32 -3.06 5.78
N VAL A 26 15.21 -2.82 5.07
CA VAL A 26 14.92 -3.42 3.77
C VAL A 26 15.93 -2.93 2.72
N ALA A 27 16.22 -1.63 2.66
CA ALA A 27 17.23 -1.06 1.76
C ALA A 27 18.61 -1.69 1.98
N ALA A 28 19.04 -1.84 3.23
CA ALA A 28 20.30 -2.49 3.57
C ALA A 28 20.33 -3.96 3.12
N HIS A 29 19.22 -4.70 3.22
CA HIS A 29 19.14 -6.06 2.70
C HIS A 29 19.20 -6.11 1.18
N ILE A 30 18.39 -5.29 0.49
CA ILE A 30 18.36 -5.19 -0.98
C ILE A 30 19.74 -4.88 -1.57
N ALA A 31 20.51 -4.01 -0.91
CA ALA A 31 21.86 -3.66 -1.36
C ALA A 31 22.84 -4.84 -1.33
N ASN A 32 22.58 -5.85 -0.49
CA ASN A 32 23.47 -6.99 -0.28
C ASN A 32 22.91 -8.33 -0.81
N CYS A 33 21.66 -8.36 -1.28
CA CYS A 33 20.97 -9.59 -1.71
C CYS A 33 20.53 -9.50 -3.18
N PRO A 34 21.25 -10.12 -4.13
CA PRO A 34 20.94 -10.04 -5.55
C PRO A 34 19.54 -10.54 -5.94
N ALA A 35 18.99 -11.49 -5.17
CA ALA A 35 17.63 -12.00 -5.40
C ALA A 35 16.59 -10.92 -5.08
N CYS A 36 16.68 -10.30 -3.90
CA CYS A 36 15.77 -9.24 -3.49
C CYS A 36 15.97 -7.95 -4.32
N THR A 37 17.19 -7.64 -4.78
CA THR A 37 17.42 -6.54 -5.73
C THR A 37 16.63 -6.73 -7.02
N ARG A 38 16.65 -7.96 -7.57
CA ARG A 38 15.95 -8.26 -8.83
C ARG A 38 14.45 -8.13 -8.67
N GLU A 39 13.92 -8.60 -7.55
CA GLU A 39 12.49 -8.58 -7.25
C GLU A 39 11.99 -7.15 -7.04
N ALA A 40 12.69 -6.35 -6.22
CA ALA A 40 12.40 -4.93 -6.02
C ALA A 40 12.38 -4.16 -7.35
N LYS A 41 13.41 -4.38 -8.18
CA LYS A 41 13.50 -3.75 -9.51
C LYS A 41 12.38 -4.18 -10.45
N GLY A 42 11.91 -5.42 -10.35
CA GLY A 42 10.76 -5.91 -11.10
C GLY A 42 9.48 -5.16 -10.74
N LEU A 43 9.24 -4.97 -9.44
CA LEU A 43 8.11 -4.18 -8.93
C LEU A 43 8.21 -2.70 -9.35
N GLU A 44 9.38 -2.09 -9.23
CA GLU A 44 9.64 -0.70 -9.68
C GLU A 44 9.36 -0.52 -11.18
N THR A 45 9.79 -1.49 -11.99
CA THR A 45 9.55 -1.48 -13.44
C THR A 45 8.06 -1.57 -13.75
N MET A 46 7.34 -2.47 -13.05
CA MET A 46 5.90 -2.62 -13.21
C MET A 46 5.15 -1.33 -12.82
N LEU A 47 5.48 -0.72 -11.69
CA LEU A 47 4.86 0.54 -11.27
C LEU A 47 5.15 1.69 -12.23
N THR A 48 6.40 1.81 -12.68
CA THR A 48 6.78 2.80 -13.70
C THR A 48 5.95 2.62 -14.96
N PHE A 49 5.82 1.38 -15.46
CA PHE A 49 5.00 1.09 -16.63
C PHE A 49 3.53 1.48 -16.42
N LEU A 50 2.95 1.16 -15.26
CA LEU A 50 1.57 1.52 -14.95
C LEU A 50 1.39 3.03 -14.89
N HIS A 51 2.27 3.77 -14.21
CA HIS A 51 2.19 5.22 -14.11
C HIS A 51 2.39 5.93 -15.46
N GLU A 52 3.25 5.41 -16.33
CA GLU A 52 3.52 6.03 -17.63
C GLU A 52 2.47 5.69 -18.69
N ARG A 53 1.92 4.47 -18.66
CA ARG A 53 1.03 3.96 -19.72
C ARG A 53 -0.45 4.08 -19.40
N VAL A 54 -0.81 4.14 -18.12
CA VAL A 54 -2.20 4.35 -17.72
C VAL A 54 -2.42 5.85 -17.60
N PRO A 55 -3.23 6.46 -18.48
CA PRO A 55 -3.55 7.87 -18.36
C PRO A 55 -4.26 8.08 -17.02
N ASN A 56 -3.73 9.01 -16.21
CA ASN A 56 -4.41 9.46 -15.01
C ASN A 56 -5.68 10.20 -15.44
N ARG A 57 -6.80 9.49 -15.48
CA ARG A 57 -8.10 10.04 -15.86
C ARG A 57 -8.85 10.42 -14.60
N GLU A 58 -9.35 11.65 -14.57
CA GLU A 58 -10.35 12.03 -13.59
C GLU A 58 -11.55 11.09 -13.70
N PRO A 59 -12.03 10.50 -12.59
CA PRO A 59 -13.25 9.70 -12.60
C PRO A 59 -14.41 10.53 -13.16
N VAL A 60 -15.15 9.96 -14.12
CA VAL A 60 -16.29 10.66 -14.76
C VAL A 60 -17.46 10.86 -13.79
N LEU A 61 -17.52 10.04 -12.74
CA LEU A 61 -18.58 10.07 -11.74
C LEU A 61 -17.97 10.25 -10.34
N ASP A 62 -18.41 11.29 -9.64
CA ASP A 62 -18.16 11.45 -8.21
C ASP A 62 -19.15 10.59 -7.41
N ILE A 63 -18.87 9.28 -7.36
CA ILE A 63 -19.68 8.33 -6.58
C ILE A 63 -19.56 8.56 -5.07
N TRP A 64 -18.62 9.40 -4.62
CA TRP A 64 -18.42 9.66 -3.20
C TRP A 64 -19.58 10.47 -2.61
N GLN A 65 -20.24 11.33 -3.40
CA GLN A 65 -21.43 12.06 -2.93
C GLN A 65 -22.55 11.12 -2.49
N GLU A 66 -22.76 10.03 -3.22
CA GLU A 66 -23.79 9.04 -2.90
C GLU A 66 -23.34 8.01 -1.86
N LEU A 67 -22.04 7.66 -1.88
CA LEU A 67 -21.48 6.62 -1.03
C LEU A 67 -21.12 7.13 0.37
N ALA A 68 -20.62 8.36 0.51
CA ALA A 68 -20.16 8.91 1.78
C ALA A 68 -21.21 8.84 2.91
N PRO A 69 -22.50 9.18 2.68
CA PRO A 69 -23.52 9.06 3.72
C PRO A 69 -23.70 7.62 4.21
N LYS A 70 -23.68 6.64 3.29
CA LYS A 70 -23.81 5.22 3.61
C LYS A 70 -22.60 4.69 4.39
N VAL A 71 -21.40 5.14 4.03
CA VAL A 71 -20.18 4.80 4.78
C VAL A 71 -20.23 5.38 6.19
N GLN A 72 -20.71 6.62 6.36
CA GLN A 72 -20.88 7.24 7.67
C GLN A 72 -21.89 6.50 8.54
N GLU A 73 -23.00 6.04 7.96
CA GLU A 73 -23.99 5.21 8.65
C GLU A 73 -23.36 3.92 9.18
N VAL A 74 -22.66 3.16 8.33
CA VAL A 74 -21.97 1.92 8.74
C VAL A 74 -20.91 2.20 9.83
N VAL A 75 -20.14 3.28 9.71
CA VAL A 75 -19.14 3.66 10.72
C VAL A 75 -19.81 4.05 12.03
N ALA A 76 -20.95 4.75 12.00
CA ALA A 76 -21.71 5.10 13.19
C ALA A 76 -22.30 3.85 13.87
N GLU A 77 -22.85 2.92 13.10
CA GLU A 77 -23.36 1.63 13.59
C GLU A 77 -22.25 0.78 14.22
N GLN A 78 -21.06 0.71 13.61
CA GLN A 78 -19.91 0.01 14.17
C GLN A 78 -19.41 0.66 15.46
N ARG A 79 -19.42 2.00 15.55
CA ARG A 79 -19.10 2.71 16.81
C ARG A 79 -20.12 2.41 17.90
N LEU A 80 -21.41 2.32 17.56
CA LEU A 80 -22.48 1.98 18.50
C LEU A 80 -22.42 0.50 18.93
N GLY A 81 -22.01 -0.41 18.05
CA GLY A 81 -21.80 -1.83 18.35
C GLY A 81 -20.59 -2.12 19.25
N PHE A 82 -19.65 -1.17 19.38
CA PHE A 82 -18.48 -1.27 20.25
C PHE A 82 -18.69 -0.70 21.67
N PHE A 83 -19.84 -0.09 21.96
CA PHE A 83 -20.19 0.27 23.34
C PHE A 83 -20.60 -1.00 24.11
N PRO A 84 -20.01 -1.31 25.27
CA PRO A 84 -20.45 -2.43 26.07
C PRO A 84 -21.91 -2.17 26.46
N ARG A 85 -22.79 -3.12 26.10
CA ARG A 85 -24.16 -3.15 26.62
C ARG A 85 -24.04 -3.22 28.14
N LEU A 86 -24.31 -2.10 28.80
CA LEU A 86 -24.37 -1.96 30.27
C LEU A 86 -25.36 -2.98 30.86
#